data_AF-A0A1F3IIU8-F1
#
_entry.id   AF-A0A1F3IIU8-F1
#
_cell.length_a   1.000
_cell.length_b   1.000
_cell.length_c   1.000
_cell.angle_alpha   90.00
_cell.angle_beta   90.00
_cell.angle_gamma   90.00
#
_symmetry.space_group_name_H-M   'P 1'
#
loop_
_entity.id
_entity.type
_entity.pdbx_description
1 polymer ?
#
loop_
_entity_poly.entity_id
_entity_poly.type
_entity_poly.pdbx_seq_one_letter_code
_entity_poly.pdbx_strand_id
1 'polypeptide(L)'
;MKKSILILLAIVTGVIFAMNTGCEEDPKEACEQDAFCEGEPEVTLCCTDGEDCYWTYDGKEYADTDAGRDLLYDDLGCASVGKFKQESDRYDYIMNRLLEMRDRVIEASKR
;
A
#
# COMPACT_ATOMS: atom_id res chain seq x y z
N MET A 1 32.52 -9.55 48.18
CA MET A 1 31.06 -9.43 47.95
C MET A 1 30.88 -8.15 47.14
N LYS A 2 30.46 -8.13 45.87
CA LYS A 2 29.35 -8.81 45.20
C LYS A 2 29.83 -9.30 43.83
N LYS A 3 29.87 -10.62 43.67
CA LYS A 3 29.88 -11.29 42.38
C LYS A 3 28.41 -11.46 41.96
N SER A 4 28.19 -11.64 40.68
CA SER A 4 26.93 -12.00 40.02
C SER A 4 26.23 -10.84 39.33
N ILE A 5 25.78 -11.15 38.12
CA ILE A 5 25.03 -10.35 37.13
C ILE A 5 25.97 -9.82 36.04
N LEU A 6 25.68 -10.23 34.79
CA LEU A 6 26.35 -9.96 33.51
C LEU A 6 27.30 -11.04 32.94
N ILE A 7 27.05 -12.32 33.24
CA ILE A 7 27.51 -13.46 32.40
C ILE A 7 26.28 -14.06 31.70
N LEU A 8 25.58 -13.26 30.88
CA LEU A 8 24.33 -13.69 30.23
C LEU A 8 24.14 -13.04 28.85
N LEU A 9 25.24 -12.85 28.11
CA LEU A 9 25.25 -12.31 26.74
C LEU A 9 26.27 -13.02 25.83
N ALA A 10 26.61 -14.27 26.16
CA ALA A 10 27.61 -15.08 25.44
C ALA A 10 27.01 -16.33 24.76
N ILE A 11 25.69 -16.40 24.58
CA ILE A 11 25.01 -17.54 23.96
C ILE A 11 23.92 -17.04 23.01
N VAL A 12 24.33 -16.49 21.87
CA VAL A 12 23.57 -16.60 20.61
C VAL A 12 24.61 -16.83 19.52
N THR A 13 25.07 -18.09 19.46
CA THR A 13 25.22 -18.92 18.24
C THR A 13 25.05 -18.13 16.93
N GLY A 14 26.02 -18.01 16.02
CA GLY A 14 27.01 -19.01 15.63
C GLY A 14 26.34 -20.13 14.83
N VAL A 15 26.75 -20.30 13.56
CA VAL A 15 26.36 -21.34 12.57
C VAL A 15 25.27 -20.88 11.58
N ILE A 16 25.65 -20.23 10.47
CA ILE A 16 25.91 -20.79 9.12
C ILE A 16 24.66 -21.35 8.45
N PHE A 17 24.23 -20.73 7.34
CA PHE A 17 23.94 -21.46 6.10
C PHE A 17 24.15 -20.55 4.89
N ALA A 18 25.18 -20.85 4.11
CA ALA A 18 25.25 -20.40 2.73
C ALA A 18 24.15 -21.16 1.96
N MET A 19 23.15 -20.44 1.47
CA MET A 19 22.21 -20.93 0.47
C MET A 19 22.37 -20.07 -0.78
N ASN A 20 23.29 -20.50 -1.63
CA ASN A 20 23.18 -20.28 -3.07
C ASN A 20 22.20 -21.36 -3.56
N THR A 21 20.91 -21.09 -3.44
CA THR A 21 19.83 -21.81 -4.13
C THR A 21 19.16 -20.75 -4.97
N GLY A 22 19.09 -20.94 -6.28
CA GLY A 22 18.64 -19.91 -7.23
C GLY A 22 17.42 -19.15 -6.72
N CYS A 23 17.59 -17.85 -6.52
CA CYS A 23 16.46 -16.96 -6.28
C CYS A 23 15.63 -16.96 -7.57
N GLU A 24 14.54 -17.73 -7.61
CA GLU A 24 13.32 -17.12 -8.12
C GLU A 24 13.13 -15.87 -7.24
N GLU A 25 13.32 -14.69 -7.82
CA GLU A 25 13.04 -13.44 -7.11
C GLU A 25 11.57 -13.51 -6.70
N ASP A 26 11.29 -13.53 -5.40
CA ASP A 26 9.92 -13.45 -4.91
C ASP A 26 9.27 -12.19 -5.53
N PRO A 27 8.02 -12.30 -6.01
CA PRO A 27 7.33 -11.19 -6.67
C PRO A 27 7.40 -9.93 -5.82
N LYS A 28 7.85 -8.82 -6.41
CA LYS A 28 8.10 -7.60 -5.66
C LYS A 28 6.80 -6.80 -5.55
N GLU A 29 6.23 -6.81 -4.35
CA GLU A 29 5.08 -5.99 -4.02
C GLU A 29 5.51 -4.61 -3.54
N ALA A 30 4.92 -3.56 -4.12
CA ALA A 30 5.01 -2.20 -3.62
C ALA A 30 3.62 -1.71 -3.22
N CYS A 31 3.52 -1.00 -2.10
CA CYS A 31 2.28 -0.40 -1.63
C CYS A 31 2.47 1.09 -1.32
N GLU A 32 1.44 1.89 -1.60
CA GLU A 32 1.32 3.28 -1.17
C GLU A 32 -0.03 3.47 -0.47
N GLN A 33 -0.09 4.41 0.47
CA GLN A 33 -1.30 4.76 1.20
C GLN A 33 -1.47 6.29 1.19
N ASP A 34 -2.69 6.76 0.93
CA ASP A 34 -2.99 8.20 0.85
C ASP A 34 -4.41 8.53 1.34
N ALA A 35 -4.58 9.73 1.88
CA ALA A 35 -5.85 10.27 2.32
C ALA A 35 -6.56 11.01 1.16
N PHE A 36 -7.74 10.52 0.79
CA PHE A 36 -8.53 11.10 -0.30
C PHE A 36 -9.63 12.05 0.19
N CYS A 37 -10.28 11.72 1.31
CA CYS A 37 -11.24 12.59 1.98
C CYS A 37 -10.71 13.01 3.38
N GLU A 38 -11.03 14.23 3.83
CA GLU A 38 -10.65 14.69 5.16
C GLU A 38 -11.44 13.94 6.24
N GLY A 39 -10.75 13.26 7.16
CA GLY A 39 -11.37 12.57 8.29
C GLY A 39 -11.84 11.15 8.00
N GLU A 40 -11.65 10.65 6.78
CA GLU A 40 -11.97 9.28 6.36
C GLU A 40 -10.73 8.37 6.40
N PRO A 41 -10.90 7.03 6.37
CA PRO A 41 -9.78 6.10 6.24
C PRO A 41 -8.90 6.39 5.01
N GLU A 42 -7.64 6.00 5.09
CA GLU A 42 -6.73 6.13 3.96
C GLU A 42 -6.96 4.99 2.96
N VAL A 43 -6.83 5.32 1.67
CA VAL A 43 -6.83 4.34 0.58
C VAL A 43 -5.43 3.78 0.46
N THR A 44 -5.30 2.45 0.39
CA THR A 44 -4.04 1.79 0.06
C THR A 44 -4.13 1.18 -1.33
N LEU A 45 -3.05 1.28 -2.10
CA LEU A 45 -2.85 0.51 -3.33
C LEU A 45 -1.61 -0.33 -3.17
N CYS A 46 -1.71 -1.60 -3.52
CA CYS A 46 -0.57 -2.50 -3.65
C CYS A 46 -0.50 -3.04 -5.07
N CYS A 47 0.71 -3.16 -5.62
CA CYS A 47 0.95 -3.78 -6.91
C CYS A 47 2.12 -4.76 -6.81
N THR A 48 1.97 -5.92 -7.43
CA THR A 48 3.03 -6.93 -7.57
C THR A 48 3.56 -6.93 -9.00
N ASP A 49 4.88 -6.85 -9.15
CA ASP A 49 5.61 -6.89 -10.43
C ASP A 49 5.11 -5.91 -11.51
N GLY A 50 4.44 -4.84 -11.10
CA GLY A 50 3.90 -3.80 -11.98
C GLY A 50 2.62 -4.16 -12.73
N GLU A 51 2.00 -5.31 -12.44
CA GLU A 51 0.83 -5.81 -13.18
C GLU A 51 -0.35 -6.13 -12.26
N ASP A 52 -0.12 -6.83 -11.15
CA ASP A 52 -1.18 -7.29 -10.25
C ASP A 52 -1.45 -6.28 -9.14
N CYS A 53 -2.38 -5.35 -9.39
CA CYS A 53 -2.73 -4.26 -8.48
C CYS A 53 -4.11 -4.44 -7.82
N TYR A 54 -4.19 -4.09 -6.53
CA TYR A 54 -5.43 -4.06 -5.77
C TYR A 54 -5.49 -2.86 -4.81
N TRP A 55 -6.69 -2.31 -4.66
CA TRP A 55 -6.98 -1.21 -3.75
C TRP A 55 -7.58 -1.75 -2.46
N THR A 56 -7.27 -1.14 -1.32
CA THR A 56 -7.98 -1.41 -0.07
C THR A 56 -8.45 -0.11 0.59
N TYR A 57 -9.68 -0.14 1.10
CA TYR A 57 -10.30 0.97 1.83
C TYR A 57 -11.32 0.41 2.82
N ASP A 58 -11.23 0.84 4.08
CA ASP A 58 -12.10 0.38 5.19
C ASP A 58 -12.22 -1.16 5.29
N GLY A 59 -11.11 -1.86 5.05
CA GLY A 59 -11.05 -3.33 5.10
C GLY A 59 -11.70 -4.04 3.90
N LYS A 60 -12.17 -3.31 2.89
CA LYS A 60 -12.63 -3.86 1.61
C LYS A 60 -11.54 -3.78 0.56
N GLU A 61 -11.51 -4.75 -0.34
CA GLU A 61 -10.60 -4.81 -1.48
C GLU A 61 -11.35 -4.50 -2.79
N TYR A 62 -10.72 -3.77 -3.69
CA TYR A 62 -11.25 -3.42 -5.01
C TYR A 62 -10.21 -3.73 -6.07
N ALA A 63 -10.64 -4.34 -7.18
CA ALA A 63 -9.75 -4.63 -8.30
C ALA A 63 -9.26 -3.34 -8.98
N ASP A 64 -8.02 -3.30 -9.46
CA ASP A 64 -7.51 -2.16 -10.25
C ASP A 64 -8.07 -2.14 -11.68
N THR A 65 -9.37 -1.92 -11.79
CA THR A 65 -10.13 -1.77 -13.03
C THR A 65 -10.95 -0.49 -12.96
N ASP A 66 -11.47 0.00 -14.08
CA ASP A 66 -12.35 1.19 -14.08
C ASP A 66 -13.55 0.98 -13.14
N ALA A 67 -14.23 -0.16 -13.26
CA ALA A 67 -15.37 -0.49 -12.40
C ALA A 67 -14.99 -0.63 -10.92
N GLY A 68 -13.81 -1.19 -10.62
CA GLY A 68 -13.33 -1.31 -9.25
C GLY A 68 -13.02 0.05 -8.62
N ARG A 69 -12.44 0.98 -9.40
CA ARG A 69 -12.18 2.35 -8.96
C ARG A 69 -13.47 3.16 -8.80
N ASP A 70 -14.48 2.94 -9.65
CA ASP A 70 -15.80 3.57 -9.47
C ASP A 70 -16.46 3.12 -8.16
N LEU A 71 -16.40 1.82 -7.85
CA LEU A 71 -16.89 1.30 -6.56
C LEU A 71 -16.12 1.87 -5.38
N LEU A 72 -14.78 1.98 -5.49
CA LEU A 72 -13.96 2.62 -4.48
C LEU A 72 -14.34 4.10 -4.30
N TYR A 73 -14.58 4.83 -5.39
CA TYR A 73 -15.03 6.22 -5.34
C TYR A 73 -16.37 6.36 -4.62
N ASP A 74 -17.32 5.48 -4.91
CA ASP A 74 -18.63 5.47 -4.26
C ASP A 74 -18.50 5.19 -2.76
N ASP A 75 -17.67 4.21 -2.36
CA ASP A 75 -17.43 3.85 -0.96
C ASP A 75 -16.60 4.87 -0.19
N LEU A 76 -15.66 5.57 -0.86
CA LEU A 76 -14.97 6.73 -0.30
C LEU A 76 -15.97 7.77 0.16
N GLY A 77 -17.06 7.91 -0.60
CA GLY A 77 -18.23 8.67 -0.19
C GLY A 77 -17.87 10.09 0.23
N CYS A 78 -16.82 10.69 -0.37
CA CYS A 78 -16.29 12.00 0.02
C CYS A 78 -17.41 13.05 -0.06
N ALA A 79 -18.17 13.17 1.03
CA ALA A 79 -19.33 14.06 1.12
C ALA A 79 -18.80 15.47 0.88
N SER A 80 -19.48 16.20 -0.03
CA SER A 80 -19.11 17.51 -0.57
C SER A 80 -18.15 18.29 0.34
N VAL A 81 -16.85 17.97 0.22
CA VAL A 81 -15.79 18.77 0.81
C VAL A 81 -16.00 20.10 0.11
N GLY A 82 -16.23 21.19 0.85
CA GLY A 82 -16.70 22.48 0.33
C GLY A 82 -15.79 23.16 -0.71
N LYS A 83 -14.82 22.43 -1.27
CA LYS A 83 -13.91 22.75 -2.35
C LYS A 83 -14.52 22.53 -3.74
N PHE A 84 -15.51 21.64 -3.92
CA PHE A 84 -16.09 21.32 -5.24
C PHE A 84 -17.48 21.94 -5.44
N LYS A 85 -17.68 22.57 -6.61
CA LYS A 85 -18.95 23.21 -6.98
C LYS A 85 -19.95 22.23 -7.59
N GLN A 86 -19.46 21.17 -8.22
CA GLN A 86 -20.23 20.13 -8.86
C GLN A 86 -19.68 18.75 -8.51
N GLU A 87 -20.53 17.75 -8.55
CA GLU A 87 -20.17 16.35 -8.31
C GLU A 87 -19.19 15.80 -9.35
N SER A 88 -19.33 16.19 -10.62
CA SER A 88 -18.40 15.82 -11.69
C SER A 88 -16.97 16.27 -11.40
N ASP A 89 -16.80 17.51 -10.89
CA ASP A 89 -15.48 18.07 -10.60
C ASP A 89 -14.78 17.29 -9.48
N ARG A 90 -15.56 16.76 -8.52
CA ARG A 90 -15.06 15.91 -7.44
C ARG A 90 -14.67 14.53 -7.97
N TYR A 91 -15.52 13.92 -8.79
CA TYR A 91 -15.23 12.63 -9.43
C TYR A 91 -13.92 12.70 -10.21
N ASP A 92 -13.79 13.68 -11.10
CA ASP A 92 -12.59 13.86 -11.90
C ASP A 92 -11.35 14.07 -11.03
N TYR A 93 -11.45 14.86 -9.95
CA TYR A 93 -10.34 15.09 -9.04
C TYR A 93 -9.88 13.81 -8.33
N ILE A 94 -10.82 13.05 -7.75
CA ILE A 94 -10.50 11.83 -7.00
C ILE A 94 -9.94 10.76 -7.94
N MET A 95 -10.57 10.57 -9.10
CA MET A 95 -10.12 9.60 -10.09
C MET A 95 -8.73 9.92 -10.61
N ASN A 96 -8.43 11.18 -10.90
CA ASN A 96 -7.07 11.57 -11.29
C ASN A 96 -6.04 11.28 -10.20
N ARG A 97 -6.35 11.56 -8.93
CA ARG A 97 -5.44 11.22 -7.82
C ARG A 97 -5.23 9.71 -7.66
N LEU A 98 -6.27 8.91 -7.83
CA LEU A 98 -6.15 7.44 -7.82
C LEU A 98 -5.22 6.98 -8.95
N LEU A 99 -5.39 7.49 -10.16
CA LEU A 99 -4.51 7.16 -11.30
C LEU A 99 -3.06 7.59 -11.05
N GLU A 100 -2.83 8.79 -10.50
CA GLU A 100 -1.48 9.26 -10.17
C GLU A 100 -0.81 8.39 -9.11
N MET A 101 -1.55 7.97 -8.09
CA MET A 101 -1.06 7.03 -7.07
C MET A 101 -0.73 5.67 -7.70
N ARG A 102 -1.60 5.18 -8.58
CA ARG A 102 -1.37 3.93 -9.31
C ARG A 102 -0.09 3.93 -10.10
N ASP A 103 0.14 4.97 -10.89
CA ASP A 103 1.32 5.04 -11.74
C ASP A 103 2.61 5.07 -10.89
N ARG A 104 2.61 5.71 -9.71
CA ARG A 104 3.75 5.67 -8.78
C ARG A 104 4.00 4.27 -8.22
N VAL A 105 2.95 3.58 -7.77
CA VAL A 105 3.07 2.25 -7.17
C VAL A 105 3.51 1.22 -8.20
N ILE A 106 2.97 1.26 -9.41
CA ILE A 106 3.39 0.40 -10.53
C ILE A 106 4.87 0.60 -10.84
N GLU A 107 5.35 1.85 -10.90
CA GLU A 107 6.77 2.10 -11.16
C GLU A 107 7.67 1.72 -9.98
N ALA A 108 7.13 1.66 -8.76
CA ALA A 108 7.85 1.21 -7.58
C ALA A 108 7.94 -0.32 -7.50
N SER A 109 6.92 -1.06 -7.94
CA SER A 109 6.92 -2.54 -7.92
C SER A 109 7.76 -3.16 -9.03
N LYS A 110 8.05 -2.43 -10.10
CA LYS A 110 8.95 -2.88 -11.20
C LYS A 110 10.44 -2.78 -10.89
N ARG A 111 10.83 -1.96 -9.92
CA ARG A 111 12.24 -1.75 -9.50
C ARG A 111 12.55 -2.71 -8.39
#